data_AF-A0A835PHJ8-F1
#
_entry.id   AF-A0A835PHJ8-F1
#
_cell.length_a   1.000
_cell.length_b   1.000
_cell.length_c   1.000
_cell.angle_alpha   90.00
_cell.angle_beta   90.00
_cell.angle_gamma   90.00
#
_symmetry.space_group_name_H-M   'P 1'
#
loop_
_entity.id
_entity.type
_entity.pdbx_description
1 polymer ?
#
loop_
_entity_poly.entity_id
_entity_poly.type
_entity_poly.pdbx_seq_one_letter_code
_entity_poly.pdbx_strand_id
1 'polypeptide(L)'
;MLRHRLQFQKRYWMEFNKWDTFVNDELTRSFLSLEVTGAGLNEISKQISVVDEIYRLHGLPEFYKNPRPHISLLWALGDESNLLKPAADELNKLNGSSGRHIFSCKFNEISCRIGKKLYTICKLAD
;
A
#
# COMPACT_ATOMS: atom_id res chain seq x y z
N MET A 1 5.49 -17.08 -13.05
CA MET A 1 6.12 -17.23 -11.71
C MET A 1 5.31 -16.56 -10.60
N LEU A 2 4.89 -15.29 -10.75
CA LEU A 2 4.07 -14.58 -9.75
C LEU A 2 2.89 -15.39 -9.22
N ARG A 3 2.02 -15.88 -10.11
CA ARG A 3 0.87 -16.69 -9.71
C ARG A 3 1.26 -17.90 -8.84
N HIS A 4 2.27 -18.66 -9.26
CA HIS A 4 2.70 -19.85 -8.53
C HIS A 4 3.24 -19.55 -7.13
N ARG A 5 3.98 -18.43 -6.97
CA ARG A 5 4.60 -18.03 -5.69
C ARG A 5 3.61 -17.33 -4.74
N LEU A 6 2.60 -16.64 -5.26
CA LEU A 6 1.68 -15.83 -4.47
C LEU A 6 0.26 -16.42 -4.32
N GLN A 7 -0.10 -17.45 -5.09
CA GLN A 7 -1.48 -18.03 -5.09
C GLN A 7 -1.98 -18.49 -3.72
N PHE A 8 -1.08 -18.87 -2.81
CA PHE A 8 -1.43 -19.32 -1.46
C PHE A 8 -1.06 -18.26 -0.43
N GLN A 9 -2.04 -17.42 -0.08
CA GLN A 9 -1.93 -16.48 1.04
C GLN A 9 -2.86 -16.88 2.17
N LYS A 10 -2.54 -16.45 3.38
CA LYS A 10 -3.47 -16.55 4.52
C LYS A 10 -4.28 -15.26 4.61
N ARG A 11 -5.49 -15.35 5.16
CA ARG A 11 -6.28 -14.17 5.54
C ARG A 11 -5.58 -13.48 6.72
N TYR A 12 -5.41 -12.16 6.65
CA TYR A 12 -4.87 -11.34 7.74
C TYR A 12 -5.59 -9.99 7.78
N TRP A 13 -5.48 -9.29 8.91
CA TRP A 13 -6.00 -7.94 9.07
C TRP A 13 -4.95 -6.92 8.63
N MET A 14 -5.43 -5.87 7.96
CA MET A 14 -4.65 -4.67 7.62
C MET A 14 -5.23 -3.50 8.38
N GLU A 15 -4.40 -2.84 9.17
CA GLU A 15 -4.77 -1.67 9.97
C GLU A 15 -4.13 -0.40 9.40
N PHE A 16 -4.99 0.54 9.03
CA PHE A 16 -4.63 1.82 8.48
C PHE A 16 -4.75 2.88 9.58
N ASN A 17 -3.59 3.32 10.07
CA ASN A 17 -3.49 3.97 11.38
C ASN A 17 -2.97 5.40 11.31
N LYS A 18 -2.46 5.80 10.14
CA LYS A 18 -1.75 7.06 9.97
C LYS A 18 -2.18 7.73 8.67
N TRP A 19 -2.59 8.99 8.76
CA TRP A 19 -2.67 9.87 7.60
C TRP A 19 -1.27 10.30 7.19
N ASP A 20 -0.98 10.25 5.89
CA ASP A 20 0.27 10.77 5.36
C ASP A 20 0.08 11.31 3.93
N THR A 21 1.07 12.08 3.48
CA THR A 21 1.16 12.60 2.13
C THR A 21 2.26 11.90 1.36
N PHE A 22 1.94 11.47 0.14
CA PHE A 22 2.90 10.91 -0.80
C PHE A 22 2.94 11.76 -2.07
N VAL A 23 4.11 11.88 -2.68
CA VAL A 23 4.31 12.56 -3.96
C VAL A 23 4.91 11.54 -4.91
N ASN A 24 4.46 11.50 -6.17
CA ASN A 24 5.06 10.59 -7.15
C ASN A 24 6.48 11.04 -7.54
N ASP A 25 7.27 10.10 -8.06
CA ASP A 25 8.69 10.33 -8.39
C ASP A 25 8.88 11.48 -9.41
N GLU A 26 7.91 11.69 -10.31
CA GLU A 26 7.94 12.79 -11.29
C GLU A 26 7.49 14.15 -10.74
N LEU A 27 7.09 14.23 -9.46
CA LEU A 27 6.59 15.46 -8.79
C LEU A 27 5.38 16.11 -9.46
N THR A 28 4.61 15.33 -10.22
CA THR A 28 3.44 15.82 -10.95
C THR A 28 2.14 15.59 -10.20
N ARG A 29 2.14 14.79 -9.12
CA ARG A 29 0.97 14.38 -8.37
C ARG A 29 1.32 14.23 -6.90
N SER A 30 0.41 14.69 -6.05
CA SER A 30 0.44 14.49 -4.61
C SER A 30 -0.80 13.73 -4.16
N PHE A 31 -0.68 12.94 -3.10
CA PHE A 31 -1.72 12.03 -2.62
C PHE A 31 -1.89 12.16 -1.11
N LEU A 32 -3.13 12.36 -0.66
CA LEU A 32 -3.50 12.17 0.75
C LEU A 32 -3.90 10.71 0.94
N SER A 33 -3.22 10.02 1.85
CA SER A 33 -3.28 8.56 1.96
C SER A 33 -3.38 8.09 3.41
N LEU A 34 -3.89 6.88 3.57
CA LEU A 34 -3.84 6.12 4.82
C LEU A 34 -2.76 5.05 4.73
N GLU A 35 -1.80 5.07 5.65
CA GLU A 35 -0.68 4.14 5.70
C GLU A 35 -0.93 2.98 6.67
N VAL A 36 -0.48 1.79 6.28
CA VAL A 36 -0.41 0.60 7.14
C VAL A 36 0.88 0.65 7.94
N THR A 37 0.79 0.95 9.23
CA THR A 37 1.95 1.01 10.15
C THR A 37 1.93 -0.07 11.23
N GLY A 38 0.87 -0.89 11.28
CA GLY A 38 0.64 -1.93 12.29
C GLY A 38 0.33 -3.29 11.67
N ALA A 39 -0.79 -3.90 12.09
CA ALA A 39 -1.20 -5.21 11.59
C ALA A 39 -1.30 -5.23 10.05
N GLY A 40 -0.77 -6.29 9.44
CA GLY A 40 -0.74 -6.47 7.98
C GLY A 40 0.56 -6.00 7.32
N LEU A 41 1.36 -5.12 7.95
CA LEU A 41 2.59 -4.60 7.36
C LEU A 41 3.62 -5.71 7.06
N ASN A 42 3.76 -6.67 7.97
CA ASN A 42 4.68 -7.80 7.81
C ASN A 42 4.24 -8.72 6.67
N GLU A 43 2.94 -9.01 6.58
CA GLU A 43 2.36 -9.85 5.54
C GLU A 43 2.52 -9.20 4.16
N ILE A 44 2.22 -7.91 4.04
CA ILE A 44 2.41 -7.16 2.78
C ILE A 44 3.88 -7.09 2.41
N SER A 45 4.78 -6.82 3.37
CA SER A 45 6.23 -6.77 3.12
C SER A 45 6.77 -8.11 2.59
N LYS A 46 6.28 -9.23 3.10
CA LYS A 46 6.62 -10.57 2.57
C LYS A 46 6.12 -10.77 1.15
N GLN A 47 4.90 -10.32 0.84
CA GLN A 47 4.36 -10.37 -0.52
C GLN A 47 5.19 -9.52 -1.49
N ILE A 48 5.59 -8.31 -1.09
CA ILE A 48 6.50 -7.44 -1.86
C ILE A 48 7.84 -8.15 -2.10
N SER A 49 8.43 -8.77 -1.07
CA SER A 49 9.71 -9.49 -1.19
C SER A 49 9.65 -10.62 -2.22
N VAL A 50 8.52 -11.32 -2.31
CA VAL A 50 8.28 -12.36 -3.34
C VAL A 50 8.19 -11.74 -4.74
N VAL A 51 7.56 -10.57 -4.88
CA VAL A 51 7.55 -9.84 -6.15
C VAL A 51 8.96 -9.42 -6.55
N ASP A 52 9.74 -8.87 -5.61
CA ASP A 52 11.12 -8.41 -5.85
C ASP A 52 12.04 -9.56 -6.27
N GLU A 53 11.94 -10.73 -5.62
CA GLU A 53 12.69 -11.92 -6.03
C GLU A 53 12.40 -12.30 -7.49
N ILE A 54 11.12 -12.29 -7.88
CA ILE A 54 10.73 -12.62 -9.25
C ILE A 54 11.19 -11.54 -10.22
N TYR A 55 11.08 -10.27 -9.87
CA TYR A 55 11.53 -9.17 -10.70
C TYR A 55 13.05 -9.26 -10.94
N ARG A 56 13.83 -9.50 -9.88
CA ARG A 56 15.28 -9.71 -9.98
C ARG A 56 15.64 -10.88 -10.90
N LEU A 57 14.92 -12.00 -10.82
CA LEU A 57 15.13 -13.16 -11.71
C LEU A 57 14.86 -12.86 -13.20
N HIS A 58 14.11 -11.78 -13.50
CA HIS A 58 13.83 -11.32 -14.87
C HIS A 58 14.60 -10.06 -15.25
N GLY A 59 15.55 -9.60 -14.41
CA GLY A 59 16.30 -8.36 -14.65
C GLY A 59 15.46 -7.09 -14.57
N LEU A 60 14.34 -7.12 -13.83
CA LEU A 60 13.46 -5.97 -13.58
C LEU A 60 13.85 -5.25 -12.28
N PRO A 61 13.55 -3.94 -12.16
CA PRO A 61 13.85 -3.18 -10.94
C PRO A 61 12.99 -3.62 -9.75
N GLU A 62 13.61 -3.80 -8.60
CA GLU A 62 12.91 -4.10 -7.34
C GLU A 62 12.06 -2.91 -6.87
N PHE A 63 11.15 -3.17 -5.93
CA PHE A 63 10.31 -2.15 -5.30
C PHE A 63 11.14 -1.18 -4.43
N TYR A 64 10.51 -0.10 -3.95
CA TYR A 64 11.16 0.89 -3.10
C TYR A 64 11.83 0.24 -1.88
N LYS A 65 13.07 0.68 -1.58
CA LYS A 65 13.89 0.15 -0.46
C LYS A 65 13.15 0.13 0.88
N ASN A 66 12.34 1.15 1.15
CA ASN A 66 11.51 1.27 2.34
C ASN A 66 10.04 1.24 1.89
N PRO A 67 9.44 0.04 1.71
CA PRO A 67 8.05 -0.05 1.29
C PRO A 67 7.13 0.55 2.35
N ARG A 68 6.21 1.40 1.90
CA ARG A 68 5.20 2.04 2.76
C ARG A 68 3.82 1.70 2.22
N PRO A 69 3.24 0.53 2.53
CA PRO A 69 1.92 0.15 2.03
C PRO A 69 0.85 1.15 2.48
N HIS A 70 0.06 1.65 1.54
CA HIS A 70 -0.96 2.67 1.80
C HIS A 70 -2.11 2.58 0.81
N ILE A 71 -3.22 3.26 1.13
CA ILE A 71 -4.31 3.55 0.22
C ILE A 71 -4.35 5.06 0.00
N SER A 72 -4.23 5.49 -1.26
CA SER A 72 -4.50 6.88 -1.63
C SER A 72 -6.00 7.12 -1.73
N LEU A 73 -6.49 8.14 -1.02
CA LEU A 73 -7.91 8.51 -0.99
C LEU A 73 -8.22 9.70 -1.89
N LEU A 74 -7.32 10.68 -1.94
CA LEU A 74 -7.44 11.90 -2.75
C LEU A 74 -6.09 12.21 -3.41
N TRP A 75 -6.13 12.97 -4.51
CA TRP A 75 -4.93 13.41 -5.21
C TRP A 75 -5.07 14.84 -5.77
N ALA A 76 -3.93 15.51 -5.94
CA ALA A 76 -3.81 16.83 -6.53
C ALA A 76 -2.75 16.87 -7.64
N LEU A 77 -2.83 17.86 -8.52
CA LEU A 77 -1.81 18.15 -9.54
C LEU A 77 -0.62 18.85 -8.88
N GLY A 78 0.60 18.48 -9.28
CA GLY A 78 1.85 19.04 -8.75
C GLY A 78 2.27 18.48 -7.39
N ASP A 79 3.40 18.99 -6.88
CA ASP A 79 3.85 18.80 -5.51
C ASP A 79 3.14 19.78 -4.57
N GLU A 80 2.06 19.31 -3.97
CA GLU A 80 1.26 20.03 -2.98
C GLU A 80 1.58 19.56 -1.56
N SER A 81 2.77 18.98 -1.34
CA SER A 81 3.14 18.42 -0.04
C SER A 81 3.16 19.47 1.07
N ASN A 82 3.41 20.75 0.72
CA ASN A 82 3.35 21.87 1.67
C ASN A 82 1.94 22.14 2.20
N LEU A 83 0.90 21.85 1.43
CA LEU A 83 -0.50 22.01 1.84
C LEU A 83 -1.05 20.72 2.46
N LEU A 84 -0.70 19.57 1.90
CA LEU A 84 -1.25 18.29 2.32
C LEU A 84 -0.62 17.74 3.60
N LYS A 85 0.68 17.99 3.86
CA LYS A 85 1.33 17.53 5.10
C LYS A 85 0.68 18.13 6.35
N PRO A 86 0.47 19.46 6.47
CA PRO A 86 -0.24 20.03 7.60
C PRO A 86 -1.65 19.46 7.78
N ALA A 87 -2.40 19.27 6.69
CA ALA A 87 -3.73 18.67 6.75
C ALA A 87 -3.70 17.22 7.25
N ALA A 88 -2.74 16.41 6.82
CA ALA A 88 -2.54 15.04 7.32
C ALA A 88 -2.20 15.05 8.81
N ASP A 89 -1.35 15.97 9.27
CA ASP A 89 -1.01 16.12 10.69
C ASP A 89 -2.22 16.54 11.53
N GLU A 90 -3.07 17.43 11.02
CA GLU A 90 -4.34 17.80 11.67
C GLU A 90 -5.29 16.60 11.78
N LEU A 91 -5.44 15.83 10.70
CA LEU A 91 -6.26 14.60 10.72
C LEU A 91 -5.72 13.58 11.72
N ASN A 92 -4.40 13.43 11.81
CA ASN A 92 -3.76 12.56 12.81
C ASN A 92 -4.04 13.04 14.25
N LYS A 93 -4.03 14.36 14.51
CA LYS A 93 -4.38 14.91 15.83
C LYS A 93 -5.85 14.64 16.19
N LEU A 94 -6.75 14.77 15.22
CA LEU A 94 -8.19 14.50 15.41
C LEU A 94 -8.47 13.03 15.75
N ASN A 95 -7.68 12.10 15.20
CA ASN A 95 -7.81 10.68 15.50
C ASN A 95 -7.49 10.36 16.97
N GLY A 96 -6.66 11.17 17.64
CA GLY A 96 -6.48 11.17 19.10
C GLY A 96 -5.92 9.86 19.71
N SER A 97 -5.58 9.91 20.98
CA SER A 97 -4.93 8.85 21.80
C SER A 97 -5.74 7.56 22.03
N SER A 98 -6.81 7.33 21.26
CA SER A 98 -7.72 6.18 21.45
C SER A 98 -7.12 4.83 21.07
N GLY A 99 -5.92 4.79 20.46
CA GLY A 99 -5.28 3.55 20.01
C GLY A 99 -6.10 2.77 18.97
N ARG A 100 -7.15 3.39 18.39
CA ARG A 100 -8.01 2.78 17.38
C ARG A 100 -7.46 3.10 15.99
N HIS A 101 -7.44 2.08 15.13
CA HIS A 101 -7.16 2.23 13.71
C HIS A 101 -8.22 3.12 13.04
N ILE A 102 -7.82 3.92 12.05
CA ILE A 102 -8.72 4.80 11.29
C ILE A 102 -9.64 3.94 10.42
N PHE A 103 -9.05 2.91 9.81
CA PHE A 103 -9.73 1.94 8.99
C PHE A 103 -9.03 0.58 9.14
N SER A 104 -9.80 -0.50 9.13
CA SER A 104 -9.25 -1.84 9.05
C SER A 104 -10.03 -2.68 8.04
N CYS A 105 -9.33 -3.59 7.38
CA CYS A 105 -9.97 -4.56 6.50
C CYS A 105 -9.20 -5.88 6.49
N LYS A 106 -9.88 -6.95 6.08
CA LYS A 106 -9.24 -8.25 5.88
C LYS A 106 -8.70 -8.34 4.47
N PHE A 107 -7.46 -8.80 4.36
CA PHE A 107 -6.90 -9.20 3.08
C PHE A 107 -7.76 -10.30 2.43
N ASN A 108 -8.03 -10.16 1.13
CA ASN A 108 -8.86 -11.10 0.38
C ASN A 108 -8.25 -11.53 -0.96
N GLU A 109 -7.61 -10.62 -1.68
CA GLU A 109 -7.17 -10.88 -3.06
C GLU A 109 -5.84 -10.19 -3.37
N ILE A 110 -4.98 -10.85 -4.16
CA ILE A 110 -3.88 -10.23 -4.90
C ILE A 110 -4.26 -10.24 -6.38
N SER A 111 -4.18 -9.07 -7.01
CA SER A 111 -4.44 -8.88 -8.42
C SER A 111 -3.21 -8.27 -9.11
N CYS A 112 -2.90 -8.74 -10.31
CA CYS A 112 -1.77 -8.27 -11.13
C CYS A 112 -2.29 -7.66 -12.43
N ARG A 113 -1.95 -6.40 -12.71
CA ARG A 113 -2.33 -5.73 -13.95
C ARG A 113 -1.19 -5.78 -14.95
N ILE A 114 -1.47 -6.26 -16.16
CA ILE A 114 -0.53 -6.28 -17.28
C ILE A 114 -1.19 -5.55 -18.46
N GLY A 115 -0.72 -4.33 -18.72
CA GLY A 115 -1.36 -3.42 -19.67
C GLY A 115 -2.81 -3.10 -19.29
N LYS A 116 -3.77 -3.47 -20.15
CA LYS A 116 -5.21 -3.29 -19.93
C LYS A 116 -5.91 -4.49 -19.27
N LYS A 117 -5.18 -5.57 -19.00
CA LYS A 117 -5.74 -6.81 -18.44
C LYS A 117 -5.42 -6.92 -16.96
N LEU A 118 -6.40 -7.36 -16.18
CA LEU A 118 -6.27 -7.66 -14.76
C LEU A 118 -6.31 -9.18 -14.56
N TYR A 119 -5.37 -9.71 -13.80
CA TYR A 119 -5.23 -11.13 -13.49
C TYR A 119 -5.32 -11.34 -11.99
N THR A 120 -6.32 -12.09 -11.54
CA THR A 120 -6.39 -12.53 -10.14
C THR A 120 -5.30 -13.58 -9.87
N ILE A 121 -4.42 -13.29 -8.92
CA ILE A 121 -3.28 -14.13 -8.55
C ILE A 121 -3.63 -15.05 -7.38
N CYS A 122 -4.25 -14.48 -6.35
CA CYS A 122 -4.72 -15.17 -5.16
C CYS A 122 -6.08 -14.59 -4.82
N LYS A 123 -7.07 -15.43 -4.52
CA LYS A 123 -8.38 -15.03 -4.00
C LYS A 123 -8.80 -16.01 -2.93
N LEU A 124 -9.09 -15.51 -1.74
CA LEU A 124 -9.58 -16.32 -0.64
C LEU A 124 -11.07 -16.57 -0.81
N ALA A 125 -11.54 -17.76 -0.41
CA ALA A 125 -12.97 -18.02 -0.30
C ALA A 125 -13.54 -17.18 0.86
N ASP A 126 -14.74 -16.65 0.68
CA ASP A 126 -15.39 -15.78 1.67
C ASP A 126 -15.54 -16.46 3.04
#